data_AF-A0A5K1HEC1-F1
#
_entry.id   AF-A0A5K1HEC1-F1
#
_cell.length_a   1.000
_cell.length_b   1.000
_cell.length_c   1.000
_cell.angle_alpha   90.00
_cell.angle_beta   90.00
_cell.angle_gamma   90.00
#
_symmetry.space_group_name_H-M   'P 1'
#
loop_
_entity.id
_entity.type
_entity.pdbx_description
1 polymer ?
#
loop_
_entity_poly.entity_id
_entity_poly.type
_entity_poly.pdbx_seq_one_letter_code
_entity_poly.pdbx_strand_id
1 'polypeptide(L)'
;DVEAALLVGAKPRGKGQERGDLLKDNAKIFIPQGKALNEYASRDVRVLVVGNPANTNALITATHAKDLPKKNFAAMTRLDHDRAVWQVAEKTGSAVADIAKVVVWGNHSPTMSPDLAWATVKGKPALDLVGEEWYTKTFIPRVQKRGAEIIENRGLSSAASAGNAALEHMRSWFLGHNTIGSPS
;
A
#
# COMPACT_ATOMS: atom_id res chain seq x y z
N ASP A 1 -7.39 0.47 24.84
CA ASP A 1 -5.96 0.84 24.93
C ASP A 1 -5.09 0.43 23.74
N VAL A 2 -5.65 0.01 22.59
CA VAL A 2 -4.81 -0.31 21.41
C VAL A 2 -4.22 0.98 20.81
N GLU A 3 -2.90 0.99 20.59
CA GLU A 3 -2.17 2.10 19.95
C GLU A 3 -1.85 1.85 18.46
N ALA A 4 -1.79 0.58 18.05
CA ALA A 4 -1.55 0.16 16.68
C ALA A 4 -2.53 -0.97 16.30
N ALA A 5 -3.28 -0.80 15.22
CA ALA A 5 -4.20 -1.81 14.71
C ALA A 5 -3.87 -2.15 13.25
N LEU A 6 -3.55 -3.43 12.99
CA LEU A 6 -3.31 -3.95 11.64
C LEU A 6 -4.51 -4.81 11.23
N LEU A 7 -5.38 -4.25 10.38
CA LEU A 7 -6.59 -4.93 9.92
C LEU A 7 -6.27 -5.74 8.66
N VAL A 8 -5.79 -6.97 8.87
CA VAL A 8 -5.35 -7.89 7.82
C VAL A 8 -6.51 -8.77 7.31
N GLY A 9 -7.38 -9.21 8.22
CA GLY A 9 -8.50 -10.08 7.90
C GLY A 9 -9.56 -9.39 7.06
N ALA A 10 -9.80 -9.89 5.87
CA ALA A 10 -10.86 -9.45 4.96
C ALA A 10 -11.45 -10.65 4.22
N LYS A 11 -12.67 -10.50 3.69
CA LYS A 11 -13.26 -11.54 2.86
C LYS A 11 -12.61 -11.50 1.47
N PRO A 12 -11.93 -12.57 1.02
CA PRO A 12 -11.39 -12.63 -0.33
C PRO A 12 -12.52 -12.69 -1.36
N ARG A 13 -12.25 -12.22 -2.58
CA ARG A 13 -13.21 -12.30 -3.67
C ARG A 13 -13.45 -13.76 -4.06
N GLY A 14 -14.72 -14.19 -4.00
CA GLY A 14 -15.15 -15.52 -4.44
C GLY A 14 -15.30 -15.63 -5.96
N LYS A 15 -15.29 -16.87 -6.47
CA LYS A 15 -15.59 -17.15 -7.89
C LYS A 15 -17.01 -16.71 -8.23
N GLY A 16 -17.17 -15.93 -9.30
CA GLY A 16 -18.48 -15.40 -9.73
C GLY A 16 -19.02 -14.23 -8.88
N GLN A 17 -18.29 -13.80 -7.84
CA GLN A 17 -18.75 -12.70 -6.98
C GLN A 17 -18.62 -11.35 -7.68
N GLU A 18 -19.71 -10.58 -7.68
CA GLU A 18 -19.71 -9.20 -8.15
C GLU A 18 -18.94 -8.28 -7.19
N ARG A 19 -18.46 -7.15 -7.72
CA ARG A 19 -17.73 -6.16 -6.92
C ARG A 19 -18.60 -5.58 -5.80
N GLY A 20 -19.88 -5.33 -6.07
CA GLY A 20 -20.82 -4.79 -5.09
C GLY A 20 -21.01 -5.71 -3.88
N ASP A 21 -21.12 -7.02 -4.12
CA ASP A 21 -21.29 -8.01 -3.04
C ASP A 21 -20.03 -8.14 -2.19
N LEU A 22 -18.85 -8.13 -2.82
CA LEU A 22 -17.59 -8.14 -2.09
C LEU A 22 -17.47 -6.96 -1.13
N LEU A 23 -17.91 -5.77 -1.55
CA LEU A 23 -17.93 -4.57 -0.72
C LEU A 23 -18.93 -4.69 0.43
N LYS A 24 -20.15 -5.17 0.16
CA LYS A 24 -21.17 -5.40 1.21
C LYS A 24 -20.70 -6.41 2.25
N ASP A 25 -20.03 -7.47 1.83
CA ASP A 25 -19.54 -8.48 2.77
C ASP A 25 -18.35 -8.00 3.59
N ASN A 26 -17.41 -7.27 2.99
CA ASN A 26 -16.33 -6.65 3.76
C ASN A 26 -16.88 -5.55 4.69
N ALA A 27 -17.94 -4.83 4.32
CA ALA A 27 -18.58 -3.88 5.22
C ALA A 27 -19.06 -4.54 6.53
N LYS A 28 -19.57 -5.77 6.48
CA LYS A 28 -19.96 -6.54 7.69
C LYS A 28 -18.77 -6.81 8.63
N ILE A 29 -17.54 -6.80 8.12
CA ILE A 29 -16.30 -6.99 8.89
C ILE A 29 -15.78 -5.65 9.42
N PHE A 30 -15.66 -4.65 8.55
CA PHE A 30 -14.97 -3.40 8.88
C PHE A 30 -15.85 -2.38 9.61
N ILE A 31 -17.17 -2.45 9.51
CA ILE A 31 -18.10 -1.64 10.31
C ILE A 31 -17.96 -1.94 11.81
N PRO A 32 -18.10 -3.19 12.29
CA PRO A 32 -17.97 -3.49 13.71
C PRO A 32 -16.54 -3.25 14.22
N GLN A 33 -15.51 -3.48 13.39
CA GLN A 33 -14.13 -3.13 13.75
C GLN A 33 -13.96 -1.60 13.95
N GLY A 34 -14.54 -0.79 13.06
CA GLY A 34 -14.54 0.67 13.21
C GLY A 34 -15.22 1.12 14.50
N LYS A 35 -16.40 0.55 14.83
CA LYS A 35 -17.10 0.83 16.09
C LYS A 35 -16.28 0.41 17.31
N ALA A 36 -15.68 -0.78 17.29
CA ALA A 36 -14.84 -1.25 18.38
C ALA A 36 -13.59 -0.37 18.58
N LEU A 37 -12.94 0.05 17.50
CA LEU A 37 -11.83 1.02 17.57
C LEU A 37 -12.30 2.34 18.16
N ASN A 38 -13.48 2.83 17.76
CA ASN A 38 -14.06 4.05 18.31
C ASN A 38 -14.24 3.99 19.83
N GLU A 39 -14.77 2.87 20.33
CA GLU A 39 -15.09 2.69 21.74
C GLU A 39 -13.83 2.43 22.58
N TYR A 40 -12.92 1.57 22.11
CA TYR A 40 -11.89 0.99 22.97
C TYR A 40 -10.46 1.36 22.60
N ALA A 41 -10.18 1.92 21.42
CA ALA A 41 -8.81 2.24 21.04
C ALA A 41 -8.29 3.50 21.75
N SER A 42 -6.97 3.65 21.80
CA SER A 42 -6.35 4.94 22.13
C SER A 42 -6.87 6.02 21.17
N ARG A 43 -7.01 7.26 21.65
CA ARG A 43 -7.39 8.38 20.77
C ARG A 43 -6.34 8.69 19.71
N ASP A 44 -5.09 8.27 19.96
CA ASP A 44 -3.94 8.40 19.06
C ASP A 44 -3.60 7.08 18.32
N VAL A 45 -4.52 6.10 18.31
CA VAL A 45 -4.32 4.84 17.60
C VAL A 45 -3.95 5.07 16.13
N ARG A 46 -3.00 4.30 15.58
CA ARG A 46 -2.72 4.23 14.15
C ARG A 46 -3.29 2.94 13.56
N VAL A 47 -4.18 3.07 12.59
CA VAL A 47 -4.92 1.96 11.99
C VAL A 47 -4.47 1.76 10.55
N LEU A 48 -3.87 0.61 10.26
CA LEU A 48 -3.46 0.20 8.93
C LEU A 48 -4.35 -0.93 8.42
N VAL A 49 -5.03 -0.68 7.30
CA VAL A 49 -5.84 -1.70 6.60
C VAL A 49 -5.01 -2.35 5.50
N VAL A 50 -4.84 -3.66 5.62
CA VAL A 50 -4.13 -4.51 4.65
C VAL A 50 -5.11 -5.37 3.86
N GLY A 51 -6.20 -5.80 4.50
CA GLY A 51 -7.21 -6.65 3.89
C GLY A 51 -7.94 -5.98 2.72
N ASN A 52 -7.99 -6.64 1.57
CA ASN A 52 -8.57 -6.08 0.36
C ASN A 52 -10.11 -6.07 0.35
N PRO A 53 -10.76 -5.07 -0.30
CA PRO A 53 -10.17 -3.90 -0.96
C PRO A 53 -9.72 -2.81 0.04
N ALA A 54 -8.40 -2.61 0.17
CA ALA A 54 -7.81 -1.92 1.32
C ALA A 54 -8.30 -0.48 1.50
N ASN A 55 -8.30 0.34 0.44
CA ASN A 55 -8.72 1.74 0.51
C ASN A 55 -10.19 1.88 0.93
N THR A 56 -11.08 1.07 0.35
CA THR A 56 -12.51 1.13 0.69
C THR A 56 -12.78 0.58 2.09
N ASN A 57 -12.08 -0.48 2.49
CA ASN A 57 -12.18 -1.02 3.86
C ASN A 57 -11.68 0.00 4.89
N ALA A 58 -10.59 0.72 4.62
CA ALA A 58 -10.11 1.83 5.46
C ALA A 58 -11.15 2.94 5.57
N LEU A 59 -11.76 3.35 4.45
CA LEU A 59 -12.84 4.35 4.45
C LEU A 59 -14.04 3.90 5.28
N ILE A 60 -14.49 2.65 5.13
CA ILE A 60 -15.60 2.08 5.91
C ILE A 60 -15.28 2.11 7.40
N THR A 61 -14.09 1.63 7.76
CA THR A 61 -13.62 1.58 9.15
C THR A 61 -13.58 2.98 9.75
N ALA A 62 -12.93 3.93 9.07
CA ALA A 62 -12.82 5.30 9.52
C ALA A 62 -14.19 5.96 9.66
N THR A 63 -15.13 5.71 8.74
CA THR A 63 -16.49 6.29 8.80
C THR A 63 -17.25 5.86 10.06
N HIS A 64 -16.98 4.65 10.57
CA HIS A 64 -17.61 4.12 11.77
C HIS A 64 -16.81 4.35 13.06
N ALA A 65 -15.64 4.99 12.95
CA ALA A 65 -14.85 5.51 14.06
C ALA A 65 -14.89 7.05 14.06
N LYS A 66 -16.00 7.61 14.52
CA LYS A 66 -16.28 9.05 14.46
C LYS A 66 -15.41 9.89 15.40
N ASP A 67 -15.02 9.34 16.54
CA ASP A 67 -14.27 10.04 17.59
C ASP A 67 -12.75 9.90 17.40
N LEU A 68 -12.31 9.19 16.37
CA LEU A 68 -10.90 9.06 16.00
C LEU A 68 -10.57 9.95 14.78
N PRO A 69 -9.43 10.67 14.79
CA PRO A 69 -9.01 11.49 13.66
C PRO A 69 -8.91 10.66 12.37
N LYS A 70 -9.48 11.12 11.26
CA LYS A 70 -9.43 10.36 9.98
C LYS A 70 -8.00 10.14 9.47
N LYS A 71 -7.08 11.04 9.79
CA LYS A 71 -5.64 10.92 9.49
C LYS A 71 -4.98 9.69 10.14
N ASN A 72 -5.62 9.08 11.14
CA ASN A 72 -5.13 7.89 11.83
C ASN A 72 -5.49 6.58 11.09
N PHE A 73 -6.19 6.65 9.97
CA PHE A 73 -6.57 5.48 9.16
C PHE A 73 -5.84 5.52 7.82
N ALA A 74 -5.06 4.48 7.54
CA ALA A 74 -4.36 4.31 6.28
C ALA A 74 -4.71 2.97 5.63
N ALA A 75 -4.69 2.94 4.31
CA ALA A 75 -4.71 1.71 3.52
C ALA A 75 -3.31 1.43 2.99
N MET A 76 -2.91 0.16 2.98
CA MET A 76 -1.55 -0.20 2.64
C MET A 76 -1.30 -0.21 1.12
N THR A 77 -0.53 0.76 0.64
CA THR A 77 0.10 0.76 -0.71
C THR A 77 1.62 0.55 -0.65
N ARG A 78 2.18 0.33 0.55
CA ARG A 78 3.63 0.18 0.76
C ARG A 78 4.24 -0.96 -0.06
N LEU A 79 3.52 -2.08 -0.22
CA LEU A 79 4.00 -3.19 -1.03
C LEU A 79 4.14 -2.80 -2.51
N ASP A 80 3.22 -1.99 -3.03
CA ASP A 80 3.29 -1.52 -4.42
C ASP A 80 4.43 -0.51 -4.59
N HIS A 81 4.63 0.36 -3.61
CA HIS A 81 5.78 1.25 -3.55
C HIS A 81 7.10 0.47 -3.53
N ASP A 82 7.24 -0.54 -2.67
CA ASP A 82 8.46 -1.35 -2.58
C ASP A 82 8.73 -2.09 -3.91
N ARG A 83 7.67 -2.58 -4.58
CA ARG A 83 7.76 -3.19 -5.91
C ARG A 83 8.22 -2.20 -6.97
N ALA A 84 7.72 -0.97 -6.93
CA ALA A 84 8.13 0.10 -7.82
C ALA A 84 9.61 0.45 -7.60
N VAL A 85 10.02 0.68 -6.36
CA VAL A 85 11.43 0.96 -6.00
C VAL A 85 12.35 -0.16 -6.48
N TRP A 86 11.98 -1.42 -6.25
CA TRP A 86 12.78 -2.57 -6.68
C TRP A 86 12.94 -2.63 -8.20
N GLN A 87 11.88 -2.35 -8.98
CA GLN A 87 11.98 -2.36 -10.45
C GLN A 87 12.90 -1.26 -10.99
N VAL A 88 12.89 -0.07 -10.37
CA VAL A 88 13.83 1.01 -10.74
C VAL A 88 15.26 0.60 -10.41
N ALA A 89 15.49 0.03 -9.23
CA ALA A 89 16.81 -0.48 -8.82
C ALA A 89 17.32 -1.55 -9.79
N GLU A 90 16.48 -2.53 -10.16
CA GLU A 90 16.79 -3.58 -11.14
C GLU A 90 17.16 -2.97 -12.50
N LYS A 91 16.34 -2.05 -13.03
CA LYS A 91 16.56 -1.42 -14.34
C LYS A 91 17.85 -0.59 -14.40
N THR A 92 18.22 0.06 -13.30
CA THR A 92 19.38 0.97 -13.24
C THR A 92 20.64 0.31 -12.69
N GLY A 93 20.58 -0.96 -12.27
CA GLY A 93 21.69 -1.65 -11.61
C GLY A 93 22.14 -0.99 -10.30
N SER A 94 21.25 -0.24 -9.65
CA SER A 94 21.53 0.51 -8.42
C SER A 94 21.01 -0.23 -7.18
N ALA A 95 21.46 0.17 -5.98
CA ALA A 95 20.89 -0.37 -4.76
C ALA A 95 19.51 0.24 -4.50
N VAL A 96 18.62 -0.49 -3.82
CA VAL A 96 17.30 0.02 -3.39
C VAL A 96 17.44 1.30 -2.57
N ALA A 97 18.49 1.39 -1.73
CA ALA A 97 18.79 2.57 -0.91
C ALA A 97 19.19 3.82 -1.72
N ASP A 98 19.57 3.66 -2.98
CA ASP A 98 19.91 4.77 -3.87
C ASP A 98 18.67 5.43 -4.49
N ILE A 99 17.50 4.81 -4.33
CA ILE A 99 16.25 5.25 -4.93
C ILE A 99 15.46 6.09 -3.93
N ALA A 100 15.07 7.31 -4.34
CA ALA A 100 14.27 8.21 -3.52
C ALA A 100 13.09 8.79 -4.30
N LYS A 101 12.11 9.33 -3.57
CA LYS A 101 10.96 10.10 -4.12
C LYS A 101 10.06 9.34 -5.12
N VAL A 102 10.05 8.00 -5.07
CA VAL A 102 9.03 7.20 -5.77
C VAL A 102 7.70 7.33 -5.05
N VAL A 103 6.60 7.54 -5.79
CA VAL A 103 5.25 7.65 -5.22
C VAL A 103 4.32 6.68 -5.92
N VAL A 104 3.33 6.14 -5.20
CA VAL A 104 2.23 5.37 -5.80
C VAL A 104 0.93 6.08 -5.47
N TRP A 105 0.23 6.55 -6.51
CA TRP A 105 -1.04 7.26 -6.38
C TRP A 105 -2.24 6.34 -6.56
N GLY A 106 -3.35 6.73 -5.93
CA GLY A 106 -4.66 6.14 -6.15
C GLY A 106 -4.96 4.93 -5.27
N ASN A 107 -5.62 3.94 -5.87
CA ASN A 107 -6.17 2.78 -5.17
C ASN A 107 -5.18 1.61 -5.13
N HIS A 108 -5.16 0.81 -4.06
CA HIS A 108 -4.46 -0.48 -4.04
C HIS A 108 -5.20 -1.48 -4.95
N SER A 109 -4.97 -1.34 -6.26
CA SER A 109 -5.54 -2.16 -7.34
C SER A 109 -4.71 -2.01 -8.61
N PRO A 110 -4.96 -2.82 -9.66
CA PRO A 110 -4.27 -2.67 -10.95
C PRO A 110 -4.43 -1.31 -11.64
N THR A 111 -5.23 -0.39 -11.09
CA THR A 111 -5.39 0.99 -11.56
C THR A 111 -4.53 1.99 -10.78
N MET A 112 -3.66 1.53 -9.87
CA MET A 112 -2.67 2.39 -9.19
C MET A 112 -1.75 3.07 -10.21
N SER A 113 -1.26 4.26 -9.88
CA SER A 113 -0.31 4.99 -10.71
C SER A 113 1.04 5.10 -10.01
N PRO A 114 2.00 4.19 -10.28
CA PRO A 114 3.37 4.31 -9.80
C PRO A 114 4.09 5.40 -10.59
N ASP A 115 4.59 6.40 -9.88
CA ASP A 115 5.04 7.67 -10.43
C ASP A 115 6.54 7.87 -10.19
N LEU A 116 7.26 8.14 -11.29
CA LEU A 116 8.70 8.40 -11.31
C LEU A 116 9.04 9.85 -11.64
N ALA A 117 8.06 10.75 -11.81
CA ALA A 117 8.27 12.14 -12.22
C ALA A 117 9.27 12.90 -11.32
N TRP A 118 9.26 12.60 -10.01
CA TRP A 118 10.18 13.19 -9.04
C TRP A 118 11.16 12.19 -8.44
N ALA A 119 11.10 10.93 -8.88
CA ALA A 119 11.97 9.89 -8.37
C ALA A 119 13.42 10.16 -8.79
N THR A 120 14.36 9.81 -7.91
CA THR A 120 15.79 9.93 -8.19
C THR A 120 16.54 8.64 -7.92
N VAL A 121 17.59 8.38 -8.70
CA VAL A 121 18.58 7.33 -8.46
C VAL A 121 19.92 8.00 -8.23
N LYS A 122 20.51 7.85 -7.02
CA LYS A 122 21.74 8.55 -6.61
C LYS A 122 21.68 10.06 -6.89
N GLY A 123 20.52 10.67 -6.61
CA GLY A 123 20.27 12.10 -6.83
C GLY A 123 19.97 12.53 -8.27
N LYS A 124 20.09 11.65 -9.27
CA LYS A 124 19.74 11.95 -10.68
C LYS A 124 18.27 11.61 -10.96
N PRO A 125 17.55 12.38 -11.79
CA PRO A 125 16.17 12.05 -12.17
C PRO A 125 16.06 10.63 -12.72
N ALA A 126 15.12 9.84 -12.20
CA ALA A 126 14.99 8.44 -12.56
C ALA A 126 14.58 8.28 -14.04
N LEU A 127 13.70 9.15 -14.54
CA LEU A 127 13.22 9.11 -15.93
C LEU A 127 14.34 9.29 -16.96
N ASP A 128 15.36 10.11 -16.66
CA ASP A 128 16.53 10.29 -17.53
C ASP A 128 17.36 9.00 -17.66
N LEU A 129 17.31 8.13 -16.65
CA LEU A 129 18.08 6.89 -16.61
C LEU A 129 17.32 5.70 -17.19
N VAL A 130 16.00 5.67 -17.03
CA VAL A 130 15.19 4.51 -17.44
C VAL A 130 14.50 4.71 -18.80
N GLY A 131 14.24 5.96 -19.20
CA GLY A 131 13.54 6.33 -20.42
C GLY A 131 12.02 6.23 -20.33
N GLU A 132 11.32 7.10 -21.07
CA GLU A 132 9.86 7.21 -21.07
C GLU A 132 9.17 5.94 -21.60
N GLU A 133 9.74 5.30 -22.61
CA GLU A 133 9.16 4.08 -23.19
C GLU A 133 9.15 2.94 -22.17
N TRP A 134 10.25 2.72 -21.45
CA TRP A 134 10.30 1.71 -20.40
C TRP A 134 9.35 2.06 -19.26
N TYR A 135 9.30 3.33 -18.86
CA TYR A 135 8.41 3.81 -17.81
C TYR A 135 6.93 3.48 -18.12
N THR A 136 6.48 3.85 -19.31
CA THR A 136 5.06 3.72 -19.70
C THR A 136 4.68 2.30 -20.12
N LYS A 137 5.53 1.62 -20.90
CA LYS A 137 5.20 0.31 -21.50
C LYS A 137 5.62 -0.88 -20.66
N THR A 138 6.56 -0.72 -19.71
CA THR A 138 7.10 -1.83 -18.91
C THR A 138 6.87 -1.63 -17.43
N PHE A 139 7.34 -0.52 -16.86
CA PHE A 139 7.31 -0.29 -15.41
C PHE A 139 5.88 -0.21 -14.85
N ILE A 140 5.04 0.70 -15.38
CA ILE A 140 3.66 0.87 -14.89
C ILE A 140 2.89 -0.47 -14.96
N PRO A 141 2.82 -1.17 -16.12
CA PRO A 141 2.07 -2.42 -16.22
C PRO A 141 2.62 -3.53 -15.31
N ARG A 142 3.95 -3.63 -15.17
CA ARG A 142 4.58 -4.68 -14.34
C ARG A 142 4.32 -4.45 -12.86
N VAL A 143 4.39 -3.21 -12.37
CA VAL A 143 4.01 -2.89 -10.97
C VAL A 143 2.54 -3.24 -10.72
N GLN A 144 1.63 -2.82 -11.61
CA GLN A 144 0.19 -3.09 -11.50
C GLN A 144 -0.16 -4.58 -11.50
N LYS A 145 0.63 -5.41 -12.21
CA LYS A 145 0.40 -6.85 -12.37
C LYS A 145 1.28 -7.74 -11.49
N ARG A 146 2.21 -7.18 -10.71
CA ARG A 146 3.20 -7.96 -9.95
C ARG A 146 2.59 -8.98 -9.00
N GLY A 147 1.43 -8.68 -8.40
CA GLY A 147 0.71 -9.63 -7.55
C GLY A 147 0.26 -10.89 -8.31
N ALA A 148 -0.22 -10.72 -9.54
CA ALA A 148 -0.63 -11.83 -10.40
C ALA A 148 0.57 -12.67 -10.85
N GLU A 149 1.67 -12.01 -11.25
CA GLU A 149 2.93 -12.69 -11.62
C GLU A 149 3.46 -13.59 -10.50
N ILE A 150 3.38 -13.14 -9.24
CA ILE A 150 3.84 -13.94 -8.10
C ILE A 150 2.97 -15.20 -7.92
N ILE A 151 1.66 -15.05 -8.06
CA ILE A 151 0.71 -16.18 -7.93
C ILE A 151 0.94 -17.18 -9.06
N GLU A 152 1.11 -16.70 -10.30
CA GLU A 152 1.38 -17.55 -11.46
C GLU A 152 2.67 -18.37 -11.29
N ASN A 153 3.75 -17.74 -10.80
CA ASN A 153 5.04 -18.41 -10.66
C ASN A 153 5.14 -19.33 -9.43
N ARG A 154 4.45 -19.00 -8.33
CA ARG A 154 4.60 -19.72 -7.04
C ARG A 154 3.38 -20.55 -6.64
N GLY A 155 2.24 -20.37 -7.30
CA GLY A 155 0.94 -20.92 -6.89
C GLY A 155 0.37 -20.34 -5.59
N LEU A 156 1.08 -19.40 -4.96
CA LEU A 156 0.76 -18.84 -3.64
C LEU A 156 0.79 -17.31 -3.68
N SER A 157 0.01 -16.69 -2.80
CA SER A 157 0.01 -15.24 -2.65
C SER A 157 1.33 -14.72 -2.07
N SER A 158 1.58 -13.42 -2.26
CA SER A 158 2.79 -12.73 -1.79
C SER A 158 2.71 -12.39 -0.29
N ALA A 159 2.31 -13.34 0.56
CA ALA A 159 1.99 -13.12 1.97
C ALA A 159 3.17 -12.58 2.78
N ALA A 160 4.37 -13.15 2.62
CA ALA A 160 5.57 -12.71 3.34
C ALA A 160 5.94 -11.25 3.00
N SER A 161 5.95 -10.88 1.72
CA SER A 161 6.24 -9.51 1.31
C SER A 161 5.14 -8.53 1.73
N ALA A 162 3.88 -8.97 1.77
CA ALA A 162 2.79 -8.14 2.30
C ALA A 162 2.94 -7.90 3.81
N GLY A 163 3.34 -8.93 4.57
CA GLY A 163 3.66 -8.80 6.00
C GLY A 163 4.82 -7.83 6.22
N ASN A 164 5.90 -7.95 5.45
CA ASN A 164 7.03 -7.01 5.51
C ASN A 164 6.59 -5.57 5.20
N ALA A 165 5.81 -5.36 4.14
CA ALA A 165 5.30 -4.04 3.79
C ALA A 165 4.40 -3.43 4.88
N ALA A 166 3.61 -4.26 5.58
CA ALA A 166 2.77 -3.80 6.70
C ALA A 166 3.62 -3.35 7.89
N LEU A 167 4.64 -4.13 8.24
CA LEU A 167 5.59 -3.78 9.30
C LEU A 167 6.33 -2.49 8.97
N GLU A 168 6.85 -2.40 7.76
CA GLU A 168 7.60 -1.24 7.28
C GLU A 168 6.73 0.03 7.19
N HIS A 169 5.47 -0.10 6.77
CA HIS A 169 4.52 1.01 6.80
C HIS A 169 4.34 1.54 8.24
N MET A 170 4.05 0.65 9.19
CA MET A 170 3.84 1.04 10.58
C MET A 170 5.12 1.59 11.21
N ARG A 171 6.28 0.98 10.94
CA ARG A 171 7.59 1.46 11.39
C ARG A 171 7.82 2.91 10.97
N SER A 172 7.66 3.22 9.68
CA SER A 172 7.80 4.59 9.16
C SER A 172 6.77 5.55 9.77
N TRP A 173 5.54 5.11 10.04
CA TRP A 173 4.50 5.96 10.60
C TRP A 173 4.72 6.30 12.08
N PHE A 174 5.32 5.38 12.85
CA PHE A 174 5.65 5.62 14.26
C PHE A 174 6.98 6.34 14.44
N LEU A 175 8.00 5.99 13.66
CA LEU A 175 9.39 6.44 13.89
C LEU A 175 9.85 7.53 12.92
N GLY A 176 9.03 7.87 11.92
CA GLY A 176 9.43 8.73 10.81
C GLY A 176 10.23 7.98 9.75
N HIS A 177 10.48 8.65 8.61
CA HIS A 177 11.29 8.11 7.52
C HIS A 177 11.97 9.24 6.73
N ASN A 178 13.23 9.04 6.35
CA ASN A 178 14.05 10.11 5.76
C ASN A 178 14.05 10.13 4.22
N THR A 179 13.36 9.22 3.52
CA THR A 179 13.47 9.13 2.04
C THR A 179 12.46 9.95 1.24
N ILE A 180 11.45 10.54 1.89
CA ILE A 180 10.48 11.42 1.24
C ILE A 180 10.69 12.84 1.78
N GLY A 181 11.68 13.54 1.22
CA GLY A 181 11.71 15.00 1.23
C GLY A 181 12.22 15.70 2.49
N SER A 182 13.09 15.11 3.30
CA SER A 182 13.88 15.93 4.23
C SER A 182 15.06 16.56 3.46
N PRO A 183 15.11 17.89 3.29
CA PRO A 183 16.36 18.54 2.92
C PRO A 183 17.33 18.32 4.07
N SER A 184 18.55 17.89 3.75
CA SER A 184 19.71 18.09 4.62
C SER A 184 19.89 19.58 4.89
#